data_AF-A0A0S7ZM70-F1
#
_entry.id   AF-A0A0S7ZM70-F1
#
_cell.length_a   1.000
_cell.length_b   1.000
_cell.length_c   1.000
_cell.angle_alpha   90.00
_cell.angle_beta   90.00
_cell.angle_gamma   90.00
#
_symmetry.space_group_name_H-M   'P 1'
#
loop_
_entity.id
_entity.type
_entity.pdbx_description
1 polymer ?
#
loop_
_entity_poly.entity_id
_entity_poly.type
_entity_poly.pdbx_seq_one_letter_code
_entity_poly.pdbx_strand_id
1 'polypeptide(L)'
;MKTVQEILNRIRWDEDFAKNTFKIAYYDRLEKDLILVDFHELHFPADDHFSFQLVDQDGETHSIPYHRVKAIYENDQLIWQRKF
;
A
#
# COMPACT_ATOMS: atom_id res chain seq x y z
N MET A 1 9.28 4.05 -15.83
CA MET A 1 7.95 3.92 -15.19
C MET A 1 8.21 3.67 -13.71
N LYS A 2 7.71 4.52 -12.81
CA LYS A 2 7.88 4.28 -11.36
C LYS A 2 7.03 3.10 -10.93
N THR A 3 7.66 2.11 -10.31
CA THR A 3 6.95 0.95 -9.75
C THR A 3 6.28 1.32 -8.44
N VAL A 4 5.24 0.58 -8.05
CA VAL A 4 4.62 0.71 -6.73
C VAL A 4 5.67 0.55 -5.61
N GLN A 5 6.62 -0.38 -5.79
CA GLN A 5 7.69 -0.65 -4.83
C GLN A 5 8.60 0.57 -4.61
N GLU A 6 8.95 1.31 -5.66
CA GLU A 6 9.75 2.53 -5.52
C GLU A 6 9.02 3.61 -4.72
N ILE A 7 7.71 3.75 -4.89
CA ILE A 7 6.91 4.73 -4.16
C ILE A 7 6.79 4.32 -2.69
N LEU A 8 6.48 3.05 -2.42
CA LEU A 8 6.40 2.52 -1.06
C LEU A 8 7.75 2.68 -0.33
N ASN A 9 8.86 2.34 -1.00
CA ASN A 9 10.19 2.55 -0.42
C ASN A 9 10.47 4.02 -0.15
N ARG A 10 10.05 4.93 -1.02
CA ARG A 10 10.20 6.36 -0.76
C ARG A 10 9.43 6.78 0.49
N ILE A 11 8.16 6.36 0.63
CA ILE A 11 7.36 6.66 1.82
C ILE A 11 8.03 6.13 3.10
N ARG A 12 8.70 4.96 3.04
CA ARG A 12 9.37 4.35 4.21
C ARG A 12 10.63 5.07 4.66
N TRP A 13 11.44 5.58 3.73
CA TRP A 13 12.78 6.09 4.02
C TRP A 13 12.88 7.62 4.04
N ASP A 14 11.91 8.30 3.44
CA ASP A 14 11.91 9.75 3.30
C ASP A 14 11.07 10.34 4.44
N GLU A 15 11.75 10.87 5.47
CA GLU A 15 11.14 11.43 6.68
C GLU A 15 10.21 12.61 6.40
N ASP A 16 10.41 13.32 5.29
CA ASP A 16 9.52 14.41 4.87
C ASP A 16 8.23 13.86 4.25
N PHE A 17 8.34 12.76 3.49
CA PHE A 17 7.18 12.01 3.02
C PHE A 17 6.38 11.44 4.19
N ALA A 18 7.02 10.82 5.18
CA ALA A 18 6.35 10.19 6.33
C ALA A 18 5.48 11.16 7.18
N LYS A 19 5.59 12.48 6.97
CA LYS A 19 4.69 13.48 7.60
C LYS A 19 3.32 13.54 6.94
N ASN A 20 3.21 13.13 5.68
CA ASN A 20 1.96 13.09 4.93
C ASN A 20 1.19 11.81 5.24
N THR A 21 -0.13 11.88 5.01
CA THR A 21 -0.98 10.69 5.08
C THR A 21 -0.98 9.99 3.74
N PHE A 22 -0.73 8.68 3.73
CA PHE A 22 -0.80 7.88 2.50
C PHE A 22 -1.85 6.81 2.63
N LYS A 23 -2.63 6.65 1.56
CA LYS A 23 -3.62 5.58 1.44
C LYS A 23 -3.30 4.74 0.21
N ILE A 24 -3.44 3.43 0.34
CA ILE A 24 -3.18 2.48 -0.73
C ILE A 24 -4.51 1.82 -1.10
N ALA A 25 -4.86 1.88 -2.38
CA ALA A 25 -5.97 1.14 -2.93
C ALA A 25 -5.46 -0.15 -3.56
N TYR A 26 -5.86 -1.29 -3.02
CA TYR A 26 -5.58 -2.61 -3.59
C TYR A 26 -6.86 -3.32 -3.97
N TYR A 27 -6.76 -4.18 -4.98
CA TYR A 27 -7.87 -5.04 -5.36
C TYR A 27 -7.95 -6.24 -4.42
N ASP A 28 -9.03 -6.31 -3.65
CA ASP A 28 -9.35 -7.46 -2.83
C ASP A 28 -10.11 -8.51 -3.63
N ARG A 29 -9.75 -9.78 -3.47
CA ARG A 29 -10.38 -10.89 -4.23
C ARG A 29 -11.59 -11.48 -3.53
N LEU A 30 -11.70 -11.29 -2.22
CA LEU A 30 -12.83 -11.76 -1.41
C LEU A 30 -14.01 -10.82 -1.62
N GLU A 31 -13.78 -9.52 -1.43
CA GLU A 31 -14.77 -8.45 -1.62
C GLU A 31 -14.97 -8.10 -3.10
N LYS A 32 -14.00 -8.46 -3.97
CA LYS A 32 -13.95 -8.12 -5.41
C LYS A 32 -14.00 -6.61 -5.69
N ASP A 33 -13.57 -5.80 -4.72
CA ASP A 33 -13.60 -4.35 -4.77
C ASP A 33 -12.20 -3.74 -4.51
N LEU A 34 -12.10 -2.42 -4.62
CA LEU A 34 -10.89 -1.68 -4.29
C LEU A 34 -10.94 -1.24 -2.83
N ILE A 35 -10.17 -1.91 -2.00
CA ILE A 35 -10.06 -1.57 -0.59
C ILE A 35 -8.98 -0.51 -0.41
N LEU A 36 -9.33 0.56 0.29
CA LEU A 36 -8.44 1.65 0.64
C LEU A 36 -7.98 1.48 2.09
N VAL A 37 -6.67 1.42 2.30
CA VAL A 37 -6.05 1.24 3.63
C VAL A 37 -4.99 2.31 3.87
N ASP A 38 -4.83 2.71 5.13
CA ASP A 38 -3.80 3.66 5.51
C ASP A 38 -2.41 2.99 5.51
N PHE A 39 -1.42 3.69 4.96
CA PHE A 39 -0.05 3.17 4.86
C PHE A 39 0.56 2.86 6.24
N HIS A 40 0.16 3.60 7.27
CA HIS A 40 0.66 3.42 8.63
C HIS A 40 0.19 2.11 9.26
N GLU A 41 -0.88 1.50 8.74
CA GLU A 41 -1.38 0.18 9.19
C GLU A 41 -0.66 -0.97 8.47
N LEU A 42 0.20 -0.67 7.49
CA LEU A 42 0.90 -1.67 6.71
C LEU A 42 2.23 -2.06 7.35
N HIS A 43 2.44 -3.36 7.43
CA HIS A 43 3.67 -3.99 7.86
C HIS A 43 4.46 -4.47 6.65
N PHE A 44 5.74 -4.10 6.60
CA PHE A 44 6.64 -4.50 5.52
C PHE A 44 7.72 -5.44 6.06
N PRO A 45 7.52 -6.76 6.01
CA PRO A 45 8.51 -7.72 6.49
C PRO A 45 9.83 -7.56 5.70
N ALA A 46 10.97 -7.69 6.39
CA ALA A 46 12.29 -7.55 5.75
C ALA A 46 12.58 -8.69 4.75
N ASP A 47 11.96 -9.85 4.93
CA ASP A 47 12.15 -11.05 4.10
C ASP A 47 11.30 -11.02 2.82
N ASP A 48 10.21 -10.24 2.79
CA ASP A 48 9.33 -10.16 1.62
C ASP A 48 9.32 -8.75 1.00
N HIS A 49 9.90 -8.67 -0.19
CA HIS A 49 10.02 -7.42 -0.94
C HIS A 49 8.90 -7.21 -1.96
N PHE A 50 7.94 -8.13 -2.06
CA PHE A 50 6.91 -8.15 -3.11
C PHE A 50 5.49 -8.02 -2.58
N SER A 51 5.31 -8.04 -1.26
CA SER A 51 4.05 -7.90 -0.56
C SER A 51 4.20 -7.02 0.68
N PHE A 52 3.07 -6.50 1.14
CA PHE A 52 2.94 -5.93 2.47
C PHE A 52 1.94 -6.76 3.26
N GLN A 53 1.99 -6.65 4.57
CA GLN A 53 1.06 -7.26 5.50
C GLN A 53 0.14 -6.18 6.07
N LEU A 54 -1.13 -6.47 6.26
CA LEU A 54 -2.02 -5.66 7.09
C LEU A 54 -2.65 -6.54 8.17
N VAL A 55 -2.99 -5.94 9.29
CA VAL A 55 -3.74 -6.63 10.35
C VAL A 55 -5.19 -6.21 10.22
N ASP A 56 -6.09 -7.17 10.02
CA ASP A 56 -7.53 -6.90 9.94
C ASP A 56 -8.13 -6.70 11.35
N GLN A 57 -9.41 -6.35 11.42
CA GLN A 57 -10.14 -6.10 12.67
C GLN A 57 -10.18 -7.33 13.61
N ASP A 58 -10.10 -8.54 13.05
CA ASP A 58 -10.01 -9.78 13.81
C ASP A 58 -8.60 -10.06 14.38
N GLY A 59 -7.61 -9.22 14.04
CA GLY A 59 -6.20 -9.43 14.39
C GLY A 59 -5.48 -10.40 13.45
N GLU A 60 -6.11 -10.82 12.35
CA GLU A 60 -5.51 -11.67 11.34
C GLU A 60 -4.58 -10.87 10.42
N THR A 61 -3.38 -11.40 10.17
CA THR A 61 -2.42 -10.78 9.26
C THR A 61 -2.65 -11.25 7.82
N HIS A 62 -3.03 -10.32 6.93
CA HIS A 62 -3.18 -10.58 5.51
C HIS A 62 -1.97 -10.08 4.72
N SER A 63 -1.34 -10.98 3.94
CA SER A 63 -0.28 -10.61 2.99
C SER A 63 -0.90 -10.22 1.63
N ILE A 64 -0.68 -8.98 1.23
CA ILE A 64 -1.17 -8.39 -0.01
C ILE A 64 0.01 -8.15 -0.97
N PRO A 65 0.05 -8.87 -2.10
CA PRO A 65 1.07 -8.64 -3.11
C PRO A 65 0.95 -7.28 -3.78
N TYR A 66 2.09 -6.65 -4.06
CA TYR A 66 2.20 -5.35 -4.73
C TYR A 66 1.52 -5.28 -6.09
N HIS A 67 1.44 -6.40 -6.81
CA HIS A 67 0.74 -6.44 -8.10
C HIS A 67 -0.77 -6.22 -7.99
N ARG A 68 -1.34 -6.36 -6.78
CA ARG A 68 -2.75 -6.06 -6.50
C ARG A 68 -2.99 -4.58 -6.21
N VAL A 69 -1.95 -3.82 -5.91
CA VAL A 69 -2.07 -2.37 -5.70
C VAL A 69 -2.44 -1.71 -7.03
N LYS A 70 -3.53 -0.94 -6.98
CA LYS A 70 -4.09 -0.23 -8.14
C LYS A 70 -3.88 1.27 -8.05
N ALA A 71 -3.88 1.85 -6.86
CA ALA A 71 -3.61 3.27 -6.67
C ALA A 71 -2.95 3.59 -5.32
N ILE A 72 -2.26 4.73 -5.26
CA ILE A 72 -1.70 5.31 -4.05
C ILE A 72 -2.13 6.79 -4.00
N TYR A 73 -2.60 7.21 -2.85
CA TYR A 73 -3.03 8.56 -2.54
C TYR A 73 -2.11 9.16 -1.47
N GLU A 74 -1.78 10.43 -1.62
CA GLU A 74 -1.08 11.27 -0.63
C GLU A 74 -2.01 12.41 -0.25
N ASN A 75 -2.37 12.53 1.04
CA ASN A 75 -3.33 13.53 1.53
C ASN A 75 -4.62 13.56 0.67
N ASP A 76 -5.17 12.38 0.39
CA ASP A 76 -6.34 12.14 -0.48
C ASP A 76 -6.17 12.53 -1.97
N GLN A 77 -4.97 12.91 -2.40
CA GLN A 77 -4.64 13.16 -3.81
C GLN A 77 -4.00 11.94 -4.46
N LEU A 78 -4.50 11.52 -5.63
CA LEU A 78 -3.96 10.40 -6.39
C LEU A 78 -2.55 10.73 -6.93
N ILE A 79 -1.51 10.12 -6.36
CA ILE A 79 -0.12 10.32 -6.78
C ILE A 79 0.38 9.22 -7.73
N TRP A 80 -0.25 8.05 -7.68
CA TRP A 80 0.10 6.93 -8.55
C TRP A 80 -1.09 6.03 -8.80
N GLN A 81 -1.18 5.55 -10.04
CA GLN A 81 -2.15 4.53 -10.44
C GLN A 81 -1.49 3.51 -11.36
N ARG A 82 -1.91 2.27 -11.23
CA ARG A 82 -1.57 1.21 -12.17
C ARG A 82 -2.56 1.27 -13.35
N LYS A 83 -2.07 1.61 -14.54
CA LYS A 83 -2.87 1.44 -15.76
C LYS A 83 -3.19 -0.05 -15.95
N PHE A 84 -4.47 -0.35 -16.14
CA PHE A 84 -4.97 -1.68 -16.44
C PHE A 84 -4.60 -2.11 -17.85
#